data_AF-A0A150VEL5-F1
#
_entry.id   AF-A0A150VEL5-F1
#
_cell.length_a   1.000
_cell.length_b   1.000
_cell.length_c   1.000
_cell.angle_alpha   90.00
_cell.angle_beta   90.00
_cell.angle_gamma   90.00
#
_symmetry.space_group_name_H-M   'P 1'
#
loop_
_entity.id
_entity.type
_entity.pdbx_description
1 polymer ?
#
loop_
_entity_poly.entity_id
_entity_poly.type
_entity_poly.pdbx_seq_one_letter_code
_entity_poly.pdbx_strand_id
1 'polypeptide(L)'
;TRPLSVAIPQAGGVQGPYCPRRPNLQEILANTAPPPWTLAAFMAYLSNNHCLETLEFTMDAGRYRKHYAKMMSRASSDGRPPSKDCEYVQALWQRLVDAYIRPSGSREVNLPSDVRDPILELTFGDLPPSPETLDSAVAKIYELMEESVLVPFLNSVYPQTSHPTSQSYAYGMAEESMAMAQSYDDRSAHSRRSRHARRSPPPQSAVEPFAHSYSPPSS
;
A
#
# COMPACT_ATOMS: atom_id res chain seq x y z
N THR A 1 -30.68 18.37 -52.21
CA THR A 1 -29.84 17.65 -51.21
C THR A 1 -29.54 18.59 -50.07
N ARG A 2 -29.68 18.17 -48.80
CA ARG A 2 -29.19 18.92 -47.62
C ARG A 2 -27.91 18.24 -47.10
N PRO A 3 -26.89 18.99 -46.66
CA PRO A 3 -25.70 18.38 -46.04
C PRO A 3 -26.04 17.82 -44.65
N LEU A 4 -25.47 16.67 -44.32
CA LEU A 4 -25.48 16.13 -42.96
C LEU A 4 -24.39 16.83 -42.14
N SER A 5 -24.78 17.56 -41.11
CA SER A 5 -23.83 18.17 -40.18
C SER A 5 -23.42 17.14 -39.13
N VAL A 6 -22.19 16.64 -39.22
CA VAL A 6 -21.61 15.71 -38.23
C VAL A 6 -20.94 16.54 -37.13
N ALA A 7 -21.63 16.68 -36.00
CA ALA A 7 -21.02 17.25 -34.80
C ALA A 7 -20.06 16.21 -34.19
N ILE A 8 -18.75 16.48 -34.29
CA ILE A 8 -17.72 15.70 -33.61
C ILE A 8 -17.83 15.99 -32.10
N PRO A 9 -18.06 15.00 -31.22
CA PRO A 9 -17.99 15.21 -29.78
C PRO A 9 -16.57 15.66 -29.40
N GLN A 10 -16.45 16.79 -28.70
CA GLN A 10 -15.15 17.17 -28.14
C GLN A 10 -14.70 16.11 -27.12
N ALA A 11 -13.41 15.76 -27.16
CA ALA A 11 -12.80 14.80 -26.24
C ALA A 11 -12.57 15.38 -24.83
N GLY A 12 -13.61 15.96 -24.23
CA GLY A 12 -13.60 16.58 -22.91
C GLY A 12 -14.68 15.97 -22.03
N GLY A 13 -14.29 15.08 -21.12
CA GLY A 13 -15.16 14.58 -20.04
C GLY A 13 -16.13 13.48 -20.42
N VAL A 14 -15.64 12.28 -20.76
CA VAL A 14 -16.45 11.04 -20.67
C VAL A 14 -16.55 10.64 -19.19
N GLN A 15 -17.32 11.42 -18.41
CA GLN A 15 -17.69 11.11 -17.04
C GLN A 15 -19.22 11.03 -16.98
N GLY A 16 -19.74 9.80 -16.88
CA GLY A 16 -21.15 9.58 -16.59
C GLY A 16 -21.51 10.13 -15.19
N PRO A 17 -22.76 10.53 -14.96
CA PRO A 17 -23.17 11.38 -13.82
C PRO A 17 -23.05 10.77 -12.41
N TYR A 18 -22.41 9.60 -12.25
CA TYR A 18 -22.30 8.86 -11.00
C TYR A 18 -20.89 8.34 -10.65
N CYS A 19 -19.86 8.67 -11.43
CA CYS A 19 -18.47 8.34 -11.09
C CYS A 19 -17.77 9.54 -10.43
N PRO A 20 -17.65 9.61 -9.09
CA PRO A 20 -16.91 10.68 -8.44
C PRO A 20 -15.42 10.65 -8.85
N ARG A 21 -14.83 11.82 -9.08
CA ARG A 21 -13.40 11.94 -9.39
C ARG A 21 -12.58 11.30 -8.27
N ARG A 22 -11.62 10.43 -8.64
CA ARG A 22 -10.63 9.90 -7.71
C ARG A 22 -9.80 11.04 -7.09
N PRO A 23 -9.66 11.11 -5.75
CA PRO A 23 -8.83 12.10 -5.09
C PRO A 23 -7.34 11.83 -5.30
N ASN A 24 -6.51 12.86 -5.12
CA ASN A 24 -5.06 12.72 -5.02
C ASN A 24 -4.62 12.44 -3.56
N LEU A 25 -3.33 12.19 -3.33
CA LEU A 25 -2.80 11.93 -1.99
C LEU A 25 -3.04 13.11 -1.03
N GLN A 26 -2.88 14.35 -1.47
CA GLN A 26 -3.08 15.56 -0.66
C GLN A 26 -4.53 15.68 -0.14
N GLU A 27 -5.52 15.37 -0.96
CA GLU A 27 -6.95 15.42 -0.60
C GLU A 27 -7.33 14.33 0.42
N ILE A 28 -6.71 13.15 0.32
CA ILE A 28 -6.85 12.06 1.29
C ILE A 28 -6.20 12.46 2.62
N LEU A 29 -4.96 12.95 2.60
CA LEU A 29 -4.20 13.32 3.81
C LEU A 29 -4.76 14.57 4.52
N ALA A 30 -5.34 15.51 3.78
CA ALA A 30 -6.10 16.63 4.35
C ALA A 30 -7.49 16.21 4.88
N ASN A 31 -7.90 14.96 4.65
CA ASN A 31 -9.24 14.43 4.92
C ASN A 31 -10.37 15.28 4.29
N THR A 32 -10.13 15.82 3.10
CA THR A 32 -11.12 16.55 2.28
C THR A 32 -11.71 15.67 1.18
N ALA A 33 -11.07 14.54 0.87
CA ALA A 33 -11.58 13.52 -0.03
C ALA A 33 -12.93 12.94 0.47
N PRO A 34 -13.93 12.77 -0.43
CA PRO A 34 -15.23 12.23 -0.05
C PRO A 34 -15.15 10.71 0.24
N PRO A 35 -16.11 10.15 1.00
CA PRO A 35 -16.30 8.71 1.06
C PRO A 35 -16.43 8.12 -0.36
N PRO A 36 -15.79 6.97 -0.63
CA PRO A 36 -15.17 6.06 0.34
C PRO A 36 -13.68 6.33 0.62
N TRP A 37 -13.05 7.32 0.00
CA TRP A 37 -11.59 7.54 0.03
C TRP A 37 -11.12 8.49 1.15
N THR A 38 -11.63 8.34 2.37
CA THR A 38 -11.27 9.20 3.51
C THR A 38 -9.89 8.88 4.07
N LEU A 39 -9.32 9.77 4.90
CA LEU A 39 -8.08 9.50 5.63
C LEU A 39 -8.18 8.23 6.49
N ALA A 40 -9.33 8.00 7.12
CA ALA A 40 -9.58 6.79 7.90
C ALA A 40 -9.53 5.51 7.04
N ALA A 41 -10.08 5.55 5.82
CA ALA A 41 -9.98 4.43 4.88
C ALA A 41 -8.53 4.20 4.40
N PHE A 42 -7.77 5.28 4.17
CA PHE A 42 -6.36 5.18 3.78
C PHE A 42 -5.48 4.62 4.91
N MET A 43 -5.65 5.08 6.15
CA MET A 43 -4.95 4.51 7.32
C MET A 43 -5.28 3.02 7.52
N ALA A 44 -6.55 2.63 7.36
CA ALA A 44 -6.95 1.22 7.43
C ALA A 44 -6.32 0.39 6.30
N TYR A 45 -6.24 0.93 5.08
CA TYR A 45 -5.56 0.28 3.96
C TYR A 45 -4.05 0.11 4.24
N LEU A 46 -3.36 1.17 4.66
CA LEU A 46 -1.94 1.11 5.04
C LEU A 46 -1.67 0.08 6.14
N SER A 47 -2.51 0.03 7.17
CA SER A 47 -2.42 -0.95 8.26
C SER A 47 -2.58 -2.39 7.76
N ASN A 48 -3.53 -2.63 6.85
CA ASN A 48 -3.81 -3.96 6.31
C ASN A 48 -2.75 -4.46 5.31
N ASN A 49 -1.95 -3.56 4.72
CA ASN A 49 -0.87 -3.89 3.78
C ASN A 49 0.53 -3.82 4.41
N HIS A 50 0.63 -3.56 5.72
CA HIS A 50 1.90 -3.36 6.44
C HIS A 50 2.75 -2.23 5.84
N CYS A 51 2.13 -1.07 5.61
CA CYS A 51 2.79 0.15 5.11
C CYS A 51 2.50 1.41 5.96
N LEU A 52 1.97 1.26 7.18
CA LEU A 52 1.47 2.37 8.01
C LEU A 52 2.59 3.27 8.52
N GLU A 53 3.78 2.71 8.71
CA GLU A 53 5.00 3.39 9.12
C GLU A 53 5.41 4.51 8.15
N THR A 54 5.09 4.41 6.85
CA THR A 54 5.29 5.51 5.89
C THR A 54 4.53 6.79 6.30
N LEU A 55 3.26 6.65 6.69
CA LEU A 55 2.44 7.77 7.15
C LEU A 55 2.85 8.24 8.56
N GLU A 56 3.07 7.29 9.49
CA GLU A 56 3.51 7.61 10.86
C GLU A 56 4.83 8.38 10.87
N PHE A 57 5.80 8.02 10.03
CA PHE A 57 7.06 8.72 9.87
C PHE A 57 6.86 10.20 9.50
N THR A 58 6.03 10.50 8.50
CA THR A 58 5.76 11.90 8.11
C THR A 58 5.06 12.69 9.24
N MET A 59 4.18 12.03 10.00
CA MET A 59 3.53 12.62 11.18
C MET A 59 4.52 12.87 12.33
N ASP A 60 5.43 11.95 12.61
CA ASP A 60 6.44 12.07 13.67
C ASP A 60 7.54 13.08 13.30
N ALA A 61 7.98 13.16 12.05
CA ALA A 61 8.85 14.22 11.57
C ALA A 61 8.16 15.60 11.69
N GLY A 62 6.86 15.67 11.38
CA GLY A 62 6.03 16.86 11.61
C GLY A 62 5.86 17.23 13.08
N ARG A 63 5.81 16.25 14.00
CA ARG A 63 5.84 16.48 15.46
C ARG A 63 7.22 16.97 15.90
N TYR A 64 8.30 16.37 15.40
CA TYR A 64 9.67 16.76 15.70
C TYR A 64 9.94 18.22 15.36
N ARG A 65 9.62 18.69 14.14
CA ARG A 65 9.77 20.09 13.75
C ARG A 65 9.03 21.05 14.69
N LYS A 66 7.80 20.72 15.09
CA LYS A 66 6.99 21.53 16.03
C LYS A 66 7.63 21.60 17.42
N HIS A 67 8.19 20.51 17.92
CA HIS A 67 8.89 20.48 19.21
C HIS A 67 10.25 21.20 19.15
N TYR A 68 11.02 21.02 18.07
CA TYR A 68 12.27 21.74 17.84
C TYR A 68 12.05 23.27 17.76
N ALA A 69 11.05 23.72 17.00
CA ALA A 69 10.70 25.14 16.92
C ALA A 69 10.28 25.71 18.28
N LYS A 70 9.50 24.96 19.07
CA LYS A 70 9.09 25.35 20.44
C LYS A 70 10.25 25.37 21.44
N MET A 71 11.24 24.50 21.27
CA MET A 71 12.49 24.49 22.05
C MET A 71 13.31 25.75 21.71
N MET A 72 13.53 26.03 20.43
CA MET A 72 14.30 27.19 19.99
C MET A 72 13.62 28.53 20.30
N SER A 73 12.27 28.60 20.26
CA SER A 73 11.53 29.80 20.71
C SER A 73 11.59 30.04 22.24
N ARG A 74 12.26 29.15 22.99
CA ARG A 74 12.54 29.28 24.43
C ARG A 74 14.04 29.41 24.71
N ALA A 75 14.88 29.58 23.68
CA ALA A 75 16.30 29.85 23.85
C ALA A 75 16.53 31.16 24.61
N SER A 76 17.58 31.19 25.43
CA SER A 76 18.04 32.41 26.08
C SER A 76 18.82 33.29 25.10
N SER A 77 19.26 34.48 25.53
CA SER A 77 20.00 35.44 24.69
C SER A 77 21.39 34.96 24.22
N ASP A 78 21.86 33.83 24.76
CA ASP A 78 23.05 33.09 24.31
C ASP A 78 22.75 32.09 23.16
N GLY A 79 21.48 31.98 22.76
CA GLY A 79 21.00 31.01 21.76
C GLY A 79 20.75 29.61 22.32
N ARG A 80 20.95 29.35 23.63
CA ARG A 80 20.82 28.00 24.21
C ARG A 80 19.40 27.73 24.70
N PRO A 81 18.73 26.65 24.27
CA PRO A 81 17.44 26.22 24.78
C PRO A 81 17.56 25.59 26.19
N PRO A 82 16.45 25.47 26.94
CA PRO A 82 16.46 24.79 28.23
C PRO A 82 16.88 23.33 28.10
N SER A 83 17.78 22.84 28.97
CA SER A 83 18.33 21.47 28.88
C SER A 83 17.25 20.40 28.74
N LYS A 84 16.18 20.46 29.55
CA LYS A 84 15.05 19.51 29.49
C LYS A 84 14.27 19.52 28.17
N ASP A 85 14.19 20.67 27.50
CA ASP A 85 13.59 20.76 26.16
C ASP A 85 14.53 20.12 25.12
N CYS A 86 15.84 20.38 25.24
CA CYS A 86 16.89 19.82 24.40
C CYS A 86 16.97 18.29 24.51
N GLU A 87 17.01 17.76 25.73
CA GLU A 87 16.95 16.33 26.06
C GLU A 87 15.71 15.66 25.45
N TYR A 88 14.54 16.30 25.58
CA TYR A 88 13.27 15.79 25.04
C TYR A 88 13.23 15.77 23.51
N VAL A 89 13.73 16.83 22.85
CA VAL A 89 13.79 16.90 21.37
C VAL A 89 14.85 15.93 20.84
N GLN A 90 16.00 15.79 21.50
CA GLN A 90 16.99 14.75 21.19
C GLN A 90 16.38 13.33 21.33
N ALA A 91 15.58 13.09 22.37
CA ALA A 91 14.86 11.83 22.55
C ALA A 91 13.69 11.63 21.56
N LEU A 92 13.22 12.66 20.84
CA LEU A 92 12.37 12.50 19.66
C LEU A 92 13.21 12.13 18.43
N TRP A 93 14.36 12.80 18.22
CA TRP A 93 15.26 12.52 17.10
C TRP A 93 15.74 11.07 17.09
N GLN A 94 16.27 10.56 18.20
CA GLN A 94 16.77 9.18 18.26
C GLN A 94 15.67 8.17 17.96
N ARG A 95 14.45 8.36 18.49
CA ARG A 95 13.31 7.48 18.18
C ARG A 95 12.86 7.56 16.72
N LEU A 96 12.97 8.71 16.07
CA LEU A 96 12.72 8.83 14.62
C LEU A 96 13.76 8.03 13.82
N VAL A 97 15.04 8.21 14.13
CA VAL A 97 16.13 7.53 13.41
C VAL A 97 16.12 6.03 13.65
N ASP A 98 16.07 5.57 14.90
CA ASP A 98 16.17 4.16 15.26
C ASP A 98 14.93 3.32 14.90
N ALA A 99 13.75 3.96 14.81
CA ALA A 99 12.54 3.26 14.38
C ALA A 99 12.41 3.21 12.85
N TYR A 100 12.58 4.35 12.16
CA TYR A 100 12.18 4.51 10.76
C TYR A 100 13.34 4.63 9.75
N ILE A 101 14.54 5.07 10.17
CA ILE A 101 15.64 5.42 9.23
C ILE A 101 16.81 4.43 9.31
N ARG A 102 17.08 3.85 10.48
CA ARG A 102 18.17 2.89 10.67
C ARG A 102 17.85 1.55 9.99
N PRO A 103 18.80 0.94 9.25
CA PRO A 103 18.65 -0.41 8.73
C PRO A 103 18.30 -1.43 9.81
N SER A 104 17.34 -2.31 9.52
CA SER A 104 16.70 -3.22 10.48
C SER A 104 15.92 -2.52 11.61
N GLY A 105 15.51 -1.27 11.40
CA GLY A 105 14.61 -0.52 12.27
C GLY A 105 13.24 -1.18 12.36
N SER A 106 12.62 -1.13 13.54
CA SER A 106 11.33 -1.81 13.79
C SER A 106 10.14 -1.28 12.95
N ARG A 107 10.34 -0.15 12.27
CA ARG A 107 9.40 0.51 11.35
C ARG A 107 10.16 1.13 10.17
N GLU A 108 11.25 0.50 9.72
CA GLU A 108 12.14 1.03 8.67
C GLU A 108 11.33 1.39 7.41
N VAL A 109 11.31 2.68 7.05
CA VAL A 109 10.68 3.15 5.81
C VAL A 109 11.66 3.02 4.65
N ASN A 110 11.16 2.64 3.48
CA ASN A 110 11.97 2.41 2.28
C ASN A 110 12.53 3.72 1.71
N LEU A 111 13.67 4.16 2.25
CA LEU A 111 14.47 5.29 1.80
C LEU A 111 15.69 4.82 1.00
N PRO A 112 16.03 5.48 -0.12
CA PRO A 112 17.26 5.18 -0.83
C PRO A 112 18.49 5.66 -0.03
N SER A 113 19.62 4.97 -0.20
CA SER A 113 20.85 5.20 0.56
C SER A 113 21.36 6.64 0.54
N ASP A 114 21.27 7.32 -0.60
CA ASP A 114 21.69 8.72 -0.77
C ASP A 114 20.86 9.72 0.06
N VAL A 115 19.68 9.32 0.52
CA VAL A 115 18.81 10.12 1.40
C VAL A 115 18.89 9.64 2.86
N ARG A 116 19.03 8.34 3.08
CA ARG A 116 19.12 7.72 4.42
C ARG A 116 20.48 7.96 5.08
N ASP A 117 21.57 7.69 4.37
CA ASP A 117 22.90 7.60 4.97
C ASP A 117 23.43 8.96 5.49
N PRO A 118 23.20 10.11 4.81
CA PRO A 118 23.54 11.43 5.36
C PRO A 118 22.83 11.78 6.67
N ILE A 119 21.69 11.15 6.98
CA ILE A 119 20.97 11.33 8.26
C ILE A 119 21.61 10.47 9.37
N LEU A 120 22.15 9.30 9.00
CA LEU A 120 22.85 8.38 9.92
C LEU A 120 24.28 8.85 10.24
N GLU A 121 24.91 9.63 9.35
CA GLU A 121 26.23 10.23 9.53
C GLU A 121 26.24 11.50 10.41
N LEU A 122 25.06 12.04 10.77
CA LEU A 122 24.95 13.23 11.63
C LEU A 122 25.55 13.00 13.02
N THR A 123 26.59 13.76 13.34
CA THR A 123 27.21 13.75 14.67
C THR A 123 26.35 14.47 15.70
N PHE A 124 26.17 13.86 16.88
CA PHE A 124 25.38 14.46 17.96
C PHE A 124 26.22 15.50 18.73
N GLY A 125 25.79 16.77 18.66
CA GLY A 125 26.36 17.87 19.45
C GLY A 125 25.52 18.23 20.68
N ASP A 126 25.77 19.41 21.24
CA ASP A 126 25.00 20.01 22.35
C ASP A 126 23.51 20.28 22.02
N LEU A 127 23.13 20.19 20.75
CA LEU A 127 21.78 20.42 20.23
C LEU A 127 21.36 19.26 19.30
N PRO A 128 20.06 18.92 19.25
CA PRO A 128 19.54 17.93 18.31
C PRO A 128 19.56 18.50 16.86
N PRO A 129 19.60 17.66 15.81
CA PRO A 129 19.72 18.12 14.43
C PRO A 129 18.54 18.97 13.93
N SER A 130 18.79 19.95 13.05
CA SER A 130 17.72 20.80 12.50
C SER A 130 16.70 19.97 11.71
N PRO A 131 15.38 20.17 11.88
CA PRO A 131 14.33 19.36 11.26
C PRO A 131 14.29 19.38 9.72
N GLU A 132 15.03 20.30 9.10
CA GLU A 132 15.27 20.40 7.65
C GLU A 132 16.14 19.24 7.14
N THR A 133 16.94 18.60 8.00
CA THR A 133 17.69 17.38 7.66
C THR A 133 16.79 16.19 7.28
N LEU A 134 15.51 16.23 7.67
CA LEU A 134 14.52 15.22 7.31
C LEU A 134 13.74 15.56 6.02
N ASP A 135 13.92 16.74 5.42
CA ASP A 135 13.07 17.22 4.32
C ASP A 135 13.13 16.29 3.10
N SER A 136 14.32 15.82 2.72
CA SER A 136 14.52 14.88 1.61
C SER A 136 13.86 13.51 1.89
N ALA A 137 14.01 13.00 3.11
CA ALA A 137 13.38 11.74 3.52
C ALA A 137 11.86 11.84 3.54
N VAL A 138 11.31 12.92 4.11
CA VAL A 138 9.86 13.19 4.13
C VAL A 138 9.31 13.32 2.70
N ALA A 139 10.02 14.03 1.81
CA ALA A 139 9.64 14.12 0.39
C ALA A 139 9.62 12.74 -0.29
N LYS A 140 10.66 11.91 -0.12
CA LYS A 140 10.71 10.57 -0.71
C LYS A 140 9.62 9.63 -0.21
N ILE A 141 9.18 9.76 1.05
CA ILE A 141 8.05 8.97 1.56
C ILE A 141 6.69 9.48 1.03
N TYR A 142 6.54 10.77 0.74
CA TYR A 142 5.38 11.25 -0.03
C TYR A 142 5.38 10.73 -1.48
N GLU A 143 6.51 10.80 -2.18
CA GLU A 143 6.67 10.21 -3.53
C GLU A 143 6.32 8.72 -3.54
N LEU A 144 6.82 7.96 -2.56
CA LEU A 144 6.53 6.52 -2.42
C LEU A 144 5.03 6.26 -2.20
N MET A 145 4.37 7.04 -1.33
CA MET A 145 2.92 6.92 -1.11
C MET A 145 2.12 7.24 -2.37
N GLU A 146 2.54 8.22 -3.19
CA GLU A 146 1.86 8.61 -4.42
C GLU A 146 2.04 7.57 -5.54
N GLU A 147 3.28 7.16 -5.83
CA GLU A 147 3.60 6.23 -6.92
C GLU A 147 3.24 4.77 -6.59
N SER A 148 3.47 4.32 -5.35
CA SER A 148 3.38 2.90 -4.98
C SER A 148 2.12 2.50 -4.20
N VAL A 149 1.43 3.45 -3.55
CA VAL A 149 0.33 3.12 -2.60
C VAL A 149 -1.02 3.71 -3.02
N LEU A 150 -1.04 4.94 -3.55
CA LEU A 150 -2.27 5.67 -3.89
C LEU A 150 -3.14 4.92 -4.90
N VAL A 151 -2.57 4.48 -6.04
CA VAL A 151 -3.34 3.80 -7.09
C VAL A 151 -3.87 2.43 -6.63
N PRO A 152 -3.09 1.56 -5.95
CA PRO A 152 -3.60 0.37 -5.28
C PRO A 152 -4.74 0.64 -4.27
N PHE A 153 -4.64 1.68 -3.43
CA PHE A 153 -5.71 2.10 -2.53
C PHE A 153 -6.99 2.48 -3.28
N LEU A 154 -6.87 3.39 -4.26
CA LEU A 154 -8.01 3.85 -5.07
C LEU A 154 -8.71 2.70 -5.81
N ASN A 155 -7.95 1.68 -6.22
CA ASN A 155 -8.46 0.47 -6.86
C ASN A 155 -9.09 -0.53 -5.87
N SER A 156 -8.55 -0.70 -4.66
CA SER A 156 -9.11 -1.64 -3.67
C SER A 156 -10.46 -1.19 -3.12
N VAL A 157 -10.68 0.12 -3.01
CA VAL A 157 -11.92 0.72 -2.50
C VAL A 157 -12.97 0.93 -3.61
N TYR A 158 -12.54 1.20 -4.85
CA TYR A 158 -13.43 1.23 -6.02
C TYR A 158 -12.74 0.59 -7.23
N PRO A 159 -12.94 -0.74 -7.43
CA PRO A 159 -12.40 -1.44 -8.59
C PRO A 159 -12.96 -0.86 -9.88
N GLN A 160 -12.09 -0.31 -10.73
CA GLN A 160 -12.49 0.03 -12.10
C GLN A 160 -12.64 -1.27 -12.88
N THR A 161 -13.88 -1.63 -13.21
CA THR A 161 -14.17 -2.79 -14.07
C THR A 161 -13.70 -2.48 -15.49
N SER A 162 -12.42 -2.71 -15.77
CA SER A 162 -11.80 -2.66 -17.09
C SER A 162 -12.24 -3.82 -18.01
N HIS A 163 -13.50 -4.23 -17.89
CA HIS A 163 -14.18 -4.98 -18.93
C HIS A 163 -14.48 -4.00 -20.07
N PRO A 164 -13.86 -4.12 -21.25
CA PRO A 164 -14.48 -3.57 -22.44
C PRO A 164 -15.86 -4.21 -22.51
N THR A 165 -16.92 -3.39 -22.51
CA THR A 165 -18.25 -3.91 -22.75
C THR A 165 -18.26 -4.40 -24.18
N SER A 166 -18.11 -5.70 -24.38
CA SER A 166 -18.32 -6.35 -25.66
C SER A 166 -19.78 -6.11 -26.03
N GLN A 167 -20.01 -5.04 -26.80
CA GLN A 167 -21.28 -4.75 -27.44
C GLN A 167 -21.49 -5.84 -28.49
N SER A 168 -22.01 -6.99 -28.05
CA SER A 168 -22.59 -7.99 -28.93
C SER A 168 -23.79 -7.35 -29.60
N TYR A 169 -23.57 -6.78 -30.78
CA TYR A 169 -24.60 -6.14 -31.60
C TYR A 169 -25.62 -7.21 -32.03
N ALA A 170 -26.58 -7.50 -31.16
CA ALA A 170 -27.66 -8.47 -31.39
C ALA A 170 -28.70 -7.90 -32.37
N TYR A 171 -28.24 -7.57 -33.58
CA TYR A 171 -29.10 -7.30 -34.72
C TYR A 171 -29.75 -8.62 -35.15
N GLY A 172 -30.94 -8.88 -34.62
CA GLY A 172 -31.78 -9.97 -35.11
C GLY A 172 -32.15 -9.74 -36.57
N MET A 173 -31.79 -10.69 -37.42
CA MET A 173 -32.37 -10.90 -38.75
C MET A 173 -33.05 -12.27 -38.73
N ALA A 174 -34.23 -12.36 -39.33
CA ALA A 174 -35.11 -13.50 -39.16
C ALA A 174 -34.79 -14.67 -40.11
N GLU A 175 -35.05 -15.87 -39.60
CA GLU A 175 -35.69 -17.01 -40.26
C GLU A 175 -35.74 -17.06 -41.81
N GLU A 176 -35.12 -18.09 -42.39
CA GLU A 176 -35.87 -19.11 -43.14
C GLU A 176 -35.18 -20.50 -43.02
N SER A 177 -35.92 -21.57 -43.33
CA SER A 177 -35.60 -22.97 -43.02
C SER A 177 -35.10 -23.77 -44.23
N MET A 178 -34.18 -24.72 -43.99
CA MET A 178 -34.13 -26.06 -44.60
C MET A 178 -32.91 -26.83 -44.06
N ALA A 179 -32.84 -28.15 -43.91
CA ALA A 179 -33.80 -29.23 -43.68
C ALA A 179 -33.00 -30.54 -43.76
N MET A 180 -32.87 -31.25 -42.63
CA MET A 180 -32.76 -32.72 -42.52
C MET A 180 -31.65 -33.50 -43.26
N ALA A 181 -30.80 -34.16 -42.47
CA ALA A 181 -30.26 -35.49 -42.79
C ALA A 181 -30.15 -36.31 -41.49
N GLN A 182 -30.93 -37.40 -41.38
CA GLN A 182 -30.86 -38.36 -40.26
C GLN A 182 -30.13 -39.63 -40.72
N SER A 183 -29.39 -40.26 -39.81
CA SER A 183 -29.18 -41.72 -39.85
C SER A 183 -28.87 -42.25 -38.45
N TYR A 184 -29.21 -43.51 -38.19
CA TYR A 184 -29.03 -44.22 -36.92
C TYR A 184 -28.08 -45.42 -37.11
N ASP A 185 -27.29 -45.72 -36.08
CA ASP A 185 -26.97 -47.06 -35.55
C ASP A 185 -26.07 -46.82 -34.31
N ASP A 186 -26.29 -47.29 -33.08
CA ASP A 186 -26.80 -48.56 -32.49
C ASP A 186 -25.69 -49.50 -31.97
N ARG A 187 -26.01 -50.14 -30.84
CA ARG A 187 -25.40 -51.34 -30.23
C ARG A 187 -23.87 -51.55 -30.16
N SER A 188 -23.41 -51.34 -28.92
CA SER A 188 -22.95 -52.43 -28.02
C SER A 188 -21.47 -52.91 -28.01
N ALA A 189 -20.86 -52.69 -26.83
CA ALA A 189 -20.35 -53.70 -25.90
C ALA A 189 -19.07 -54.55 -26.20
N HIS A 190 -18.22 -54.61 -25.15
CA HIS A 190 -17.12 -55.57 -24.90
C HIS A 190 -15.91 -55.48 -25.85
N SER A 191 -14.66 -55.27 -25.41
CA SER A 191 -13.91 -56.27 -24.62
C SER A 191 -12.46 -55.82 -24.27
N ARG A 192 -12.11 -55.91 -22.98
CA ARG A 192 -10.80 -56.31 -22.41
C ARG A 192 -9.49 -55.51 -22.63
N ARG A 193 -8.90 -55.16 -21.46
CA ARG A 193 -7.46 -55.21 -21.07
C ARG A 193 -6.49 -54.16 -21.64
N SER A 194 -5.99 -53.34 -20.71
CA SER A 194 -4.63 -53.59 -20.19
C SER A 194 -4.56 -53.39 -18.67
N ARG A 195 -3.46 -53.81 -18.04
CA ARG A 195 -3.07 -53.56 -16.64
C ARG A 195 -1.99 -52.46 -16.66
N HIS A 196 -1.79 -51.61 -15.66
CA HIS A 196 -1.34 -51.86 -14.28
C HIS A 196 -1.96 -50.77 -13.35
N ALA A 197 -2.31 -50.96 -12.07
CA ALA A 197 -1.50 -51.36 -10.91
C ALA A 197 -0.34 -50.37 -10.61
N ARG A 198 -0.19 -49.78 -9.40
CA ARG A 198 -0.88 -49.96 -8.11
C ARG A 198 -0.66 -48.76 -7.14
N ARG A 199 -1.66 -48.48 -6.29
CA ARG A 199 -1.60 -47.99 -4.88
C ARG A 199 -0.90 -46.65 -4.50
N SER A 200 -1.72 -45.71 -4.02
CA SER A 200 -1.59 -45.03 -2.71
C SER A 200 -2.44 -45.80 -1.65
N PRO A 201 -2.73 -45.33 -0.42
CA PRO A 201 -2.15 -44.28 0.46
C PRO A 201 -1.40 -45.00 1.65
N PRO A 202 -1.36 -44.63 2.97
CA PRO A 202 -1.82 -43.48 3.78
C PRO A 202 -0.71 -42.75 4.61
N PRO A 203 -1.02 -41.64 5.35
CA PRO A 203 -0.10 -40.99 6.29
C PRO A 203 -0.16 -41.56 7.73
N GLN A 204 0.80 -41.16 8.59
CA GLN A 204 0.78 -41.42 10.04
C GLN A 204 1.15 -40.17 10.84
N SER A 205 0.51 -39.99 11.98
CA SER A 205 0.85 -38.99 13.00
C SER A 205 1.66 -39.62 14.12
N ALA A 206 2.64 -38.90 14.67
CA ALA A 206 3.26 -39.22 15.95
C ALA A 206 3.64 -37.92 16.69
N VAL A 207 3.28 -37.85 17.96
CA VAL A 207 3.80 -36.87 18.93
C VAL A 207 4.87 -37.56 19.77
N GLU A 208 5.86 -36.81 20.27
CA GLU A 208 6.19 -36.76 21.71
C GLU A 208 7.18 -35.61 22.02
N PRO A 209 7.31 -35.17 23.28
CA PRO A 209 8.05 -33.95 23.65
C PRO A 209 9.49 -34.23 24.11
N PHE A 210 10.37 -33.22 23.96
CA PHE A 210 11.64 -33.18 24.68
C PHE A 210 11.53 -32.32 25.95
N ALA A 211 11.95 -32.89 27.08
CA ALA A 211 11.86 -32.25 28.39
C ALA A 211 13.02 -31.28 28.67
N HIS A 212 12.73 -30.16 29.34
CA HIS A 212 13.76 -29.30 29.91
C HIS A 212 14.28 -29.89 31.23
N SER A 213 15.59 -30.13 31.32
CA SER A 213 16.24 -30.49 32.58
C SER A 213 16.70 -29.23 33.31
N TYR A 214 16.25 -29.06 34.56
CA TYR A 214 16.70 -27.98 35.45
C TYR A 214 17.78 -28.50 36.40
N SER A 215 18.94 -27.84 36.41
CA SER A 215 19.96 -28.03 37.44
C SER A 215 19.84 -26.95 38.53
N PRO A 216 19.70 -27.30 39.81
CA PRO A 216 19.85 -26.35 40.91
C PRO A 216 21.34 -26.10 41.22
N PRO A 217 21.71 -24.93 41.79
CA PRO A 217 23.05 -24.70 42.31
C PRO A 217 23.26 -25.38 43.68
N SER A 218 24.45 -25.94 43.89
CA SER A 218 24.96 -26.28 45.22
C SER A 218 25.63 -25.07 45.86
N SER A 219 25.77 -25.10 47.19
CA SER A 219 26.46 -24.08 48.01
C SER A 219 27.98 -24.09 47.89
#